data_AF-A0A3D5KDG0-F1
#
_entry.id   AF-A0A3D5KDG0-F1
#
_cell.length_a   1.000
_cell.length_b   1.000
_cell.length_c   1.000
_cell.angle_alpha   90.00
_cell.angle_beta   90.00
_cell.angle_gamma   90.00
#
_symmetry.space_group_name_H-M   'P 1'
#
loop_
_entity.id
_entity.type
_entity.pdbx_description
1 polymer ?
#
loop_
_entity_poly.entity_id
_entity_poly.type
_entity_poly.pdbx_seq_one_letter_code
_entity_poly.pdbx_strand_id
1 'polypeptide(L)' 'PVVPILSLQAVGAAAGNMICVHNVVAVLTTVGLVGKEGKVIKNNVPISLGYGIVAGVLTIILTYLFNYGFSF' A
#
# COMPACT_ATOMS: atom_id res chain seq x y z
N PRO A 1 21.73 2.09 -0.26
CA PRO A 1 20.39 2.69 -0.45
C PRO A 1 19.30 1.93 0.34
N VAL A 2 19.26 2.11 1.66
CA VAL A 2 18.28 1.43 2.54
C VAL A 2 16.95 2.18 2.64
N VAL A 3 16.97 3.51 2.52
CA VAL A 3 15.78 4.38 2.59
C VAL A 3 14.68 3.97 1.60
N PRO A 4 14.94 3.85 0.28
CA PRO A 4 13.87 3.48 -0.66
C PRO A 4 13.29 2.09 -0.40
N ILE A 5 14.10 1.15 0.10
CA ILE A 5 13.69 -0.22 0.41
C ILE A 5 12.77 -0.23 1.65
N LEU A 6 13.16 0.46 2.72
CA LEU A 6 12.35 0.63 3.93
C LEU A 6 11.04 1.39 3.64
N SER A 7 11.09 2.43 2.82
CA SER A 7 9.89 3.16 2.39
C SER A 7 8.93 2.27 1.61
N LEU A 8 9.43 1.44 0.69
CA LEU A 8 8.60 0.50 -0.07
C LEU A 8 7.95 -0.55 0.84
N GLN A 9 8.70 -1.05 1.83
CA GLN A 9 8.21 -2.02 2.81
C GLN A 9 7.11 -1.41 3.70
N ALA A 10 7.26 -0.14 4.12
CA ALA A 10 6.23 0.57 4.87
C ALA A 10 4.94 0.76 4.06
N VAL A 11 5.07 1.09 2.76
CA VAL A 11 3.91 1.18 1.84
C VAL A 11 3.23 -0.18 1.66
N GLY A 12 4.02 -1.26 1.51
CA GLY A 12 3.51 -2.63 1.43
C GLY A 12 2.81 -3.09 2.71
N ALA A 13 3.34 -2.72 3.88
CA ALA A 13 2.72 -3.01 5.18
C ALA A 13 1.38 -2.26 5.34
N ALA A 14 1.33 -0.99 4.94
CA ALA A 14 0.09 -0.21 4.94
C ALA A 14 -0.96 -0.80 3.97
N ALA A 15 -0.52 -1.29 2.80
CA ALA A 15 -1.35 -1.98 1.83
C ALA A 15 -1.95 -3.29 2.36
N GLY A 16 -1.13 -4.12 2.99
CA GLY A 16 -1.60 -5.35 3.63
C GLY A 16 -2.67 -5.07 4.69
N ASN A 17 -2.46 -4.03 5.51
CA ASN A 17 -3.40 -3.64 6.56
C ASN A 17 -4.79 -3.26 6.04
N MET A 18 -4.91 -2.75 4.81
CA MET A 18 -6.20 -2.40 4.18
C MET A 18 -6.98 -3.62 3.66
N ILE A 19 -6.31 -4.76 3.47
CA ILE A 19 -6.90 -6.00 2.91
C ILE A 19 -7.13 -7.04 4.02
N CYS A 20 -6.40 -6.98 5.14
CA CYS A 20 -6.56 -7.90 6.26
C CYS A 20 -8.02 -7.99 6.72
N VAL A 21 -8.56 -9.22 6.71
CA VAL A 21 -9.96 -9.50 7.06
C VAL A 21 -10.31 -8.94 8.44
N HIS A 22 -9.45 -9.14 9.45
CA HIS A 22 -9.66 -8.61 10.80
C HIS A 22 -9.84 -7.08 10.84
N ASN A 23 -9.03 -6.32 10.08
CA ASN A 23 -9.12 -4.86 10.07
C ASN A 23 -10.37 -4.39 9.32
N VAL A 24 -10.71 -5.06 8.21
CA VAL A 24 -11.91 -4.74 7.43
C VAL A 24 -13.18 -5.07 8.21
N VAL A 25 -13.25 -6.23 8.87
CA VAL A 25 -14.34 -6.61 9.80
C VAL A 25 -14.48 -5.56 10.90
N ALA A 26 -13.39 -5.18 11.55
CA ALA A 26 -13.40 -4.20 12.63
C ALA A 26 -13.95 -2.83 12.19
N VAL A 27 -13.58 -2.34 11.01
CA VAL A 27 -14.13 -1.08 10.49
C VAL A 27 -15.61 -1.25 10.14
N LEU A 28 -15.98 -2.34 9.48
CA LEU A 28 -17.34 -2.56 9.02
C LEU A 28 -18.35 -2.73 10.15
N THR A 29 -17.94 -3.30 11.28
CA THR A 29 -18.79 -3.36 12.49
C THR A 29 -19.04 -1.98 13.07
N THR A 30 -18.05 -1.07 13.07
CA THR A 30 -18.24 0.31 13.59
C THR A 30 -19.20 1.16 12.76
N VAL A 31 -19.33 0.88 11.47
CA VAL A 31 -20.23 1.61 10.55
C VAL A 31 -21.54 0.85 10.28
N GLY A 32 -21.78 -0.28 10.94
CA GLY A 32 -23.01 -1.07 10.82
C GLY A 32 -23.16 -1.85 9.51
N LEU A 33 -22.07 -2.08 8.78
CA LEU A 33 -22.06 -2.78 7.48
C LEU A 33 -21.62 -4.24 7.62
N VAL A 34 -22.38 -5.03 8.38
CA VAL A 34 -22.07 -6.45 8.63
C VAL A 34 -22.36 -7.32 7.40
N GLY A 35 -21.47 -8.28 7.10
CA GLY A 35 -21.65 -9.22 5.98
C GLY A 35 -21.26 -8.66 4.60
N LYS A 36 -20.76 -7.42 4.52
CA LYS A 36 -20.26 -6.80 3.27
C LYS A 36 -18.73 -6.88 3.14
N GLU A 37 -18.06 -7.57 4.04
CA GLU A 37 -16.59 -7.66 4.16
C GLU A 37 -15.93 -8.13 2.88
N GLY A 38 -16.44 -9.22 2.29
CA GLY A 38 -15.91 -9.75 1.04
C GLY A 38 -16.06 -8.77 -0.14
N LYS A 39 -17.13 -7.98 -0.18
CA LYS A 39 -17.33 -6.96 -1.23
C LYS A 39 -16.35 -5.79 -1.07
N VAL A 40 -16.08 -5.40 0.18
CA VAL A 40 -15.14 -4.32 0.52
C VAL A 40 -13.71 -4.75 0.24
N ILE A 41 -13.31 -5.96 0.67
CA ILE A 41 -11.99 -6.53 0.37
C ILE A 41 -11.80 -6.64 -1.15
N LYS A 42 -12.78 -7.17 -1.88
CA LYS A 42 -12.71 -7.31 -3.34
C LYS A 42 -12.55 -5.97 -4.06
N ASN A 43 -13.11 -4.89 -3.51
CA ASN A 43 -12.94 -3.54 -4.06
C ASN A 43 -11.61 -2.90 -3.63
N ASN A 44 -11.12 -3.18 -2.42
CA ASN A 44 -9.86 -2.65 -1.90
C ASN A 44 -8.62 -3.32 -2.49
N VAL A 45 -8.66 -4.61 -2.82
CA VAL A 45 -7.52 -5.33 -3.43
C VAL A 45 -6.99 -4.64 -4.70
N PRO A 46 -7.81 -4.32 -5.72
CA PRO A 46 -7.32 -3.64 -6.91
C PRO A 46 -6.83 -2.22 -6.62
N ILE A 47 -7.44 -1.51 -5.66
CA ILE A 47 -6.99 -0.18 -5.23
C ILE A 47 -5.60 -0.28 -4.59
N SER A 48 -5.42 -1.26 -3.71
CA SER A 48 -4.18 -1.54 -2.99
C SER A 48 -3.02 -1.91 -3.91
N LEU A 49 -3.29 -2.78 -4.88
CA LEU A 49 -2.34 -3.09 -5.96
C LEU A 49 -2.04 -1.88 -6.83
N GLY A 50 -3.06 -1.11 -7.20
CA GLY A 50 -2.93 0.06 -8.07
C GLY A 50 -1.99 1.11 -7.48
N TYR A 51 -2.22 1.53 -6.23
CA TYR A 51 -1.32 2.51 -5.62
C TYR A 51 0.04 1.90 -5.26
N GLY A 52 0.12 0.60 -4.94
CA GLY A 52 1.39 -0.08 -4.67
C GLY A 52 2.31 -0.11 -5.90
N ILE A 53 1.74 -0.35 -7.08
CA ILE A 53 2.47 -0.30 -8.36
C ILE A 53 2.96 1.13 -8.63
N VAL A 54 2.10 2.13 -8.45
CA VAL A 54 2.47 3.55 -8.64
C VAL A 54 3.60 3.95 -7.67
N ALA A 55 3.51 3.58 -6.40
CA ALA A 55 4.55 3.83 -5.41
C ALA A 55 5.88 3.14 -5.76
N GLY A 56 5.82 1.92 -6.30
CA GLY A 56 7.00 1.21 -6.81
C GLY A 56 7.67 1.90 -7.99
N VAL A 57 6.88 2.30 -8.99
CA VAL A 57 7.38 3.04 -10.16
C VAL A 57 8.01 4.38 -9.73
N LEU A 58 7.35 5.12 -8.84
CA LEU A 58 7.89 6.38 -8.29
C LEU A 58 9.20 6.15 -7.52
N THR A 59 9.29 5.09 -6.72
CA THR A 59 10.50 4.77 -5.96
C THR A 59 11.66 4.42 -6.88
N ILE A 60 11.40 3.72 -7.99
CA ILE A 60 12.40 3.42 -9.02
C ILE A 60 12.89 4.72 -9.68
N ILE A 61 11.98 5.59 -10.13
CA ILE A 61 12.32 6.87 -10.76
C ILE A 61 13.14 7.75 -9.80
N LEU A 62 12.71 7.87 -8.54
CA LEU A 62 13.40 8.64 -7.51
C LEU A 62 14.78 8.05 -7.20
N THR A 63 14.91 6.73 -7.14
CA THR A 63 16.21 6.08 -6.89
C THR A 63 17.18 6.34 -8.03
N TYR A 64 16.73 6.28 -9.29
CA TYR A 64 17.55 6.64 -10.45
C TYR A 64 17.93 8.12 -10.46
N LEU A 65 16.96 9.02 -10.23
CA LEU A 65 17.20 10.47 -10.18
C LEU A 65 18.18 10.85 -9.06
N PHE A 66 18.02 10.26 -7.87
CA PHE A 66 18.88 10.54 -6.73
C PHE A 66 20.29 9.97 -6.91
N ASN A 67 20.45 8.85 -7.63
CA ASN A 67 21.76 8.29 -7.98
C ASN A 67 22.53 9.20 -8.97
N TYR A 68 21.85 9.84 -9.92
CA TYR A 68 22.46 10.83 -10.82
C TYR A 68 22.70 12.20 -10.16
N GLY A 69 21.93 12.56 -9.13
CA GLY A 69 22.00 13.88 -8.47
C GLY A 69 22.97 13.99 -7.29
N PHE A 70 23.49 12.88 -6.76
CA PHE A 70 24.36 12.85 -5.57
C PHE A 70 25.66 12.07 -5.85
N SER A 71 26.33 12.42 -6.96
CA SER A 71 27.74 12.09 -7.18
C SER A 71 28.58 13.27 -6.70
N PHE A 72 28.76 13.36 -5.38
CA PHE A 72 29.77 14.19 -4.72
C PHE A 72 30.23 13.48 -3.45
#